data_AF-A0A3M1NGR3-F1
#
_entry.id   AF-A0A3M1NGR3-F1
#
_cell.length_a   1.000
_cell.length_b   1.000
_cell.length_c   1.000
_cell.angle_alpha   90.00
_cell.angle_beta   90.00
_cell.angle_gamma   90.00
#
_symmetry.space_group_name_H-M   'P 1'
#
loop_
_entity.id
_entity.type
_entity.pdbx_description
1 polymer ?
#
loop_
_entity_poly.entity_id
_entity_poly.type
_entity_poly.pdbx_seq_one_letter_code
_entity_poly.pdbx_strand_id
1 'polypeptide(L)'
;MLTQEPSLPQLLEKLTVPVMGVFWPDKKQGHGFLRSPFYSYKSSPDDVYVPLVLVRRYGLRPGDTVEGWIRLPREGERHYTLTEIERVNGLPPAYLRERVALEHLTPLFPTERFRLSEGTNDLSLRVVDLFAPIGKGQRALIVAQPKTGKTILLQKIANAILQNHPEAYVIVLLIDERPEEVTDFA
;
A
#
# COMPACT_ATOMS: atom_id res chain seq x y z
N MET A 1 -45.04 25.61 5.34
CA MET A 1 -44.68 24.32 4.72
C MET A 1 -43.70 23.64 5.68
N LEU A 2 -44.16 22.66 6.44
CA LEU A 2 -43.33 21.92 7.40
C LEU A 2 -42.39 21.01 6.59
N THR A 3 -41.09 21.30 6.61
CA THR A 3 -40.06 20.35 6.16
C THR A 3 -40.14 19.12 7.05
N GLN A 4 -40.66 18.01 6.52
CA GLN A 4 -40.63 16.72 7.20
C GLN A 4 -39.18 16.39 7.58
N GLU A 5 -38.94 16.11 8.86
CA GLU A 5 -37.65 15.61 9.30
C GLU A 5 -37.36 14.28 8.58
N PRO A 6 -36.15 14.12 7.99
CA PRO A 6 -35.81 12.90 7.27
C PRO A 6 -35.84 11.72 8.22
N SER A 7 -36.42 10.60 7.78
CA SER A 7 -36.47 9.38 8.58
C SER A 7 -35.06 8.79 8.77
N LEU A 8 -34.83 8.11 9.90
CA LEU A 8 -33.55 7.45 10.22
C LEU A 8 -32.96 6.62 9.04
N PRO A 9 -33.75 5.83 8.28
CA PRO A 9 -33.24 5.12 7.10
C PRO A 9 -32.71 6.05 5.99
N GLN A 10 -33.36 7.20 5.76
CA GLN A 10 -32.94 8.18 4.75
C GLN A 10 -31.67 8.94 5.16
N LEU A 11 -31.46 9.13 6.47
CA LEU A 11 -30.22 9.68 7.02
C LEU A 11 -29.05 8.71 6.86
N LEU A 12 -29.28 7.41 7.11
CA LEU A 12 -28.26 6.37 6.96
C LEU A 12 -27.84 6.18 5.49
N GLU A 13 -28.75 6.34 4.53
CA GLU A 13 -28.39 6.30 3.10
C GLU A 13 -27.49 7.45 2.65
N LYS A 14 -27.53 8.59 3.34
CA LYS A 14 -26.65 9.74 3.07
C LYS A 14 -25.33 9.68 3.82
N LEU A 15 -25.18 8.73 4.74
CA LEU A 15 -23.96 8.58 5.51
C LEU A 15 -22.86 8.04 4.59
N THR A 16 -21.88 8.89 4.32
CA THR A 16 -20.66 8.51 3.62
C THR A 16 -19.49 8.55 4.57
N VAL A 17 -18.59 7.58 4.46
CA VAL A 17 -17.42 7.44 5.31
C VAL A 17 -16.17 7.46 4.41
N PRO A 18 -15.11 8.18 4.76
CA PRO A 18 -13.86 8.13 4.00
C PRO A 18 -13.20 6.75 4.17
N VAL A 19 -12.58 6.24 3.11
CA VAL A 19 -11.82 5.00 3.13
C VAL A 19 -10.51 5.15 2.36
N MET A 20 -9.51 4.37 2.78
CA MET A 20 -8.32 4.09 2.01
C MET A 20 -8.10 2.58 1.95
N GLY A 21 -7.75 2.05 0.79
CA GLY A 21 -7.37 0.64 0.65
C GLY A 21 -6.76 0.31 -0.71
N VAL A 22 -6.20 -0.89 -0.84
CA VAL A 22 -5.51 -1.33 -2.05
C VAL A 22 -6.46 -2.14 -2.92
N PHE A 23 -6.68 -1.71 -4.15
CA PHE A 23 -7.59 -2.36 -5.08
C PHE A 23 -7.09 -3.73 -5.52
N TRP A 24 -7.96 -4.73 -5.38
CA TRP A 24 -7.75 -6.09 -5.85
C TRP A 24 -8.96 -6.57 -6.67
N PRO A 25 -8.79 -6.89 -7.96
CA PRO A 25 -9.92 -7.29 -8.79
C PRO A 25 -10.38 -8.72 -8.48
N ASP A 26 -11.69 -8.95 -8.63
CA ASP A 26 -12.23 -10.29 -8.79
C ASP A 26 -11.92 -10.80 -10.19
N LYS A 27 -11.26 -11.96 -10.28
CA LYS A 27 -10.75 -12.53 -11.53
C LYS A 27 -11.84 -12.82 -12.58
N LYS A 28 -13.11 -12.95 -12.19
CA LYS A 28 -14.18 -13.39 -13.09
C LYS A 28 -15.19 -12.30 -13.43
N GLN A 29 -15.37 -11.31 -12.56
CA GLN A 29 -16.53 -10.42 -12.63
C GLN A 29 -16.18 -8.95 -12.91
N GLY A 30 -14.89 -8.60 -12.95
CA GLY A 30 -14.39 -7.27 -13.31
C GLY A 30 -14.66 -6.15 -12.29
N HIS A 31 -15.48 -6.41 -11.28
CA HIS A 31 -15.48 -5.63 -10.04
C HIS A 31 -14.29 -6.06 -9.16
N GLY A 32 -14.10 -5.43 -8.02
CA GLY A 32 -13.08 -5.85 -7.07
C GLY A 32 -13.36 -5.39 -5.65
N PHE A 33 -12.33 -5.48 -4.81
CA PHE A 33 -12.40 -5.09 -3.40
C PHE A 33 -11.20 -4.23 -3.04
N LEU A 34 -11.38 -3.25 -2.15
CA LEU A 34 -10.28 -2.58 -1.49
C LEU A 34 -9.86 -3.42 -0.28
N ARG A 35 -8.63 -3.92 -0.30
CA ARG A 35 -8.02 -4.66 0.80
C ARG A 35 -7.31 -3.70 1.75
N SER A 36 -7.41 -3.99 3.04
CA SER A 36 -6.81 -3.15 4.08
C SER A 36 -5.40 -3.64 4.46
N PRO A 37 -4.43 -2.72 4.66
CA PRO A 37 -3.11 -3.07 5.17
C PRO A 37 -3.16 -3.66 6.59
N PHE A 38 -4.16 -3.30 7.40
CA PHE A 38 -4.35 -3.83 8.76
C PHE A 38 -4.58 -5.33 8.80
N TYR A 39 -5.11 -5.91 7.72
CA TYR A 39 -5.32 -7.36 7.56
C TYR A 39 -4.28 -8.00 6.64
N SER A 40 -3.12 -7.36 6.45
CA SER A 40 -2.05 -7.83 5.55
C SER A 40 -2.56 -8.12 4.13
N TYR A 41 -3.51 -7.30 3.66
CA TYR A 41 -4.17 -7.43 2.36
C TYR A 41 -4.92 -8.75 2.12
N LYS A 42 -5.20 -9.51 3.19
CA LYS A 42 -6.05 -10.70 3.14
C LYS A 42 -7.52 -10.29 3.03
N SER A 43 -8.34 -11.23 2.60
CA SER A 43 -9.79 -11.01 2.57
C SER A 43 -10.33 -10.82 3.98
N SER A 44 -11.03 -9.72 4.18
CA SER A 44 -11.69 -9.35 5.43
C SER A 44 -13.18 -9.09 5.18
N PRO A 45 -14.07 -9.33 6.15
CA PRO A 45 -15.47 -8.89 6.07
C PRO A 45 -15.62 -7.38 5.85
N ASP A 46 -14.63 -6.59 6.29
CA ASP A 46 -14.62 -5.13 6.16
C ASP A 46 -14.12 -4.63 4.80
N ASP A 47 -13.84 -5.53 3.85
CA ASP A 47 -13.40 -5.14 2.53
C ASP A 47 -14.48 -4.36 1.77
N VAL A 48 -14.04 -3.30 1.10
CA VAL A 48 -14.97 -2.41 0.38
C VAL A 48 -15.14 -2.89 -1.05
N TYR A 49 -16.37 -3.16 -1.43
CA TYR A 49 -16.73 -3.50 -2.80
C TYR A 49 -16.52 -2.30 -3.73
N VAL A 50 -15.83 -2.55 -4.85
CA VAL A 50 -15.57 -1.57 -5.90
C VAL A 50 -16.36 -1.95 -7.15
N PRO A 51 -17.42 -1.20 -7.50
CA PRO A 51 -18.21 -1.46 -8.69
C PRO A 51 -17.40 -1.43 -9.98
N LEU A 52 -17.72 -2.33 -10.92
CA LEU A 52 -17.09 -2.41 -12.25
C LEU A 52 -17.09 -1.06 -12.99
N VAL A 53 -18.14 -0.25 -12.80
CA VAL A 53 -18.25 1.08 -13.42
C VAL A 53 -17.13 2.00 -12.97
N LEU A 54 -16.77 1.99 -11.67
CA LEU A 54 -15.65 2.80 -11.16
C LEU A 54 -14.30 2.24 -11.62
N VAL A 55 -14.14 0.92 -11.60
CA VAL A 55 -12.93 0.24 -12.11
C VAL A 55 -12.64 0.67 -13.55
N ARG A 56 -13.66 0.62 -14.43
CA ARG A 56 -13.52 1.00 -15.84
C ARG A 56 -13.36 2.51 -16.04
N ARG A 57 -14.12 3.34 -15.31
CA ARG A 57 -14.08 4.80 -15.43
C ARG A 57 -12.71 5.38 -15.10
N TYR A 58 -12.10 4.87 -14.03
CA TYR A 58 -10.78 5.34 -13.55
C TYR A 58 -9.62 4.45 -14.03
N GLY A 59 -9.90 3.37 -14.76
CA GLY A 59 -8.90 2.46 -15.29
C GLY A 59 -8.04 1.82 -14.19
N LEU A 60 -8.66 1.44 -13.06
CA LEU A 60 -7.96 0.89 -11.89
C LEU A 60 -7.26 -0.43 -12.25
N ARG A 61 -6.08 -0.63 -11.67
CA ARG A 61 -5.23 -1.81 -11.84
C ARG A 61 -4.97 -2.46 -10.47
N PRO A 62 -4.73 -3.78 -10.42
CA PRO A 62 -4.35 -4.44 -9.17
C PRO A 62 -3.19 -3.73 -8.49
N GLY A 63 -3.32 -3.45 -7.20
CA GLY A 63 -2.30 -2.76 -6.41
C GLY A 63 -2.46 -1.23 -6.32
N ASP A 64 -3.42 -0.63 -7.03
CA ASP A 64 -3.72 0.79 -6.87
C ASP A 64 -4.25 1.10 -5.47
N THR A 65 -3.62 2.01 -4.75
CA THR A 65 -4.14 2.56 -3.49
C THR A 65 -5.23 3.57 -3.80
N VAL A 66 -6.44 3.32 -3.36
CA VAL A 66 -7.63 4.14 -3.62
C VAL A 66 -8.06 4.84 -2.34
N GLU A 67 -8.23 6.15 -2.41
CA GLU A 67 -8.83 7.01 -1.38
C GLU A 67 -10.16 7.51 -1.90
N GLY A 68 -11.21 7.44 -1.09
CA GLY A 68 -12.54 7.88 -1.51
C GLY A 68 -13.60 7.69 -0.44
N TRP A 69 -14.85 7.67 -0.88
CA TRP A 69 -16.02 7.64 -0.01
C TRP A 69 -16.80 6.34 -0.20
N ILE A 70 -17.26 5.77 0.91
CA ILE A 70 -18.08 4.55 0.94
C ILE A 70 -19.46 4.85 1.50
N ARG A 71 -20.43 4.04 1.09
CA ARG A 71 -21.73 3.94 1.74
C ARG A 71 -21.86 2.62 2.50
N LEU A 72 -22.78 2.62 3.47
CA LEU A 72 -23.19 1.43 4.19
C LEU A 72 -23.83 0.39 3.23
N PRO A 73 -23.73 -0.92 3.55
CA PRO A 73 -24.42 -1.97 2.81
C PRO A 73 -25.94 -1.75 2.88
N ARG A 74 -26.63 -1.90 1.75
CA ARG A 74 -28.10 -1.92 1.70
C ARG A 74 -28.64 -3.30 2.05
N GLU A 75 -29.96 -3.40 2.21
CA GLU A 75 -30.64 -4.66 2.45
C GLU A 75 -30.28 -5.70 1.36
N GLY A 76 -29.68 -6.82 1.77
CA GLY A 76 -29.17 -7.86 0.87
C GLY A 76 -27.70 -7.72 0.42
N GLU A 77 -27.03 -6.60 0.72
CA GLU A 77 -25.60 -6.42 0.48
C GLU A 77 -24.77 -6.82 1.71
N ARG A 78 -23.61 -7.44 1.50
CA ARG A 78 -22.71 -7.89 2.57
C ARG A 78 -21.55 -6.95 2.89
N HIS A 79 -21.18 -6.09 1.94
CA HIS A 79 -19.97 -5.28 2.01
C HIS A 79 -20.31 -3.80 1.86
N TYR A 80 -19.47 -2.94 2.43
CA TYR A 80 -19.48 -1.51 2.11
C TYR A 80 -19.22 -1.32 0.62
N THR A 81 -19.79 -0.27 0.02
CA THR A 81 -19.63 0.00 -1.42
C THR A 81 -18.97 1.35 -1.63
N LEU A 82 -17.91 1.39 -2.43
CA LEU A 82 -17.27 2.62 -2.86
C LEU A 82 -18.21 3.42 -3.77
N THR A 83 -18.48 4.67 -3.41
CA THR A 83 -19.36 5.58 -4.16
C THR A 83 -18.55 6.55 -5.02
N GLU A 84 -17.45 7.06 -4.48
CA GLU A 84 -16.63 8.08 -5.12
C GLU A 84 -15.14 7.83 -4.85
N ILE A 85 -14.30 8.18 -5.83
CA ILE A 85 -12.84 8.12 -5.72
C ILE A 85 -12.32 9.54 -5.71
N GLU A 86 -11.57 9.88 -4.67
CA GLU A 86 -10.94 11.19 -4.50
C GLU A 86 -9.51 11.17 -5.04
N ARG A 87 -8.72 10.14 -4.67
CA ARG A 87 -7.32 9.99 -5.09
C ARG A 87 -6.98 8.53 -5.38
N VAL A 88 -6.00 8.34 -6.25
CA VAL A 88 -5.41 7.03 -6.55
C VAL A 88 -3.89 7.17 -6.54
N ASN A 89 -3.21 6.32 -5.75
CA ASN A 89 -1.77 6.37 -5.49
C ASN A 89 -1.29 7.77 -5.05
N GLY A 90 -2.09 8.46 -4.23
CA GLY A 90 -1.80 9.82 -3.77
C GLY A 90 -1.97 10.92 -4.82
N LEU A 91 -2.51 10.62 -6.00
CA LEU A 91 -2.71 11.60 -7.07
C LEU A 91 -4.19 11.73 -7.45
N PRO A 92 -4.62 12.89 -7.97
CA PRO A 92 -5.95 13.04 -8.54
C PRO A 92 -6.18 12.03 -9.69
N PRO A 93 -7.39 11.48 -9.86
CA PRO A 93 -7.64 10.43 -10.86
C PRO A 93 -7.37 10.84 -12.32
N ALA A 94 -7.31 12.15 -12.61
CA ALA A 94 -6.95 12.67 -13.92
C ALA A 94 -5.57 12.17 -14.41
N TYR A 95 -4.62 12.00 -13.49
CA TYR A 95 -3.24 11.55 -13.81
C TYR A 95 -3.17 10.07 -14.20
N LEU A 96 -4.20 9.27 -13.91
CA LEU A 96 -4.18 7.83 -14.22
C LEU A 96 -4.22 7.54 -15.72
N ARG A 97 -4.73 8.47 -16.54
CA ARG A 97 -4.86 8.26 -17.99
C ARG A 97 -3.53 8.21 -18.71
N GLU A 98 -2.53 8.92 -18.19
CA GLU A 98 -1.21 9.06 -18.81
C GLU A 98 -0.18 8.07 -18.26
N ARG A 99 -0.59 7.21 -17.32
CA ARG A 99 0.35 6.30 -16.64
C ARG A 99 0.85 5.20 -17.58
N VAL A 100 2.16 5.14 -17.73
CA VAL A 100 2.85 4.05 -18.42
C VAL A 100 2.78 2.79 -17.55
N ALA A 101 2.55 1.64 -18.17
CA ALA A 101 2.61 0.35 -17.45
C ALA A 101 4.06 0.06 -17.03
N LEU A 102 4.26 -0.52 -15.84
CA LEU A 102 5.58 -0.85 -15.31
C LEU A 102 6.40 -1.71 -16.29
N GLU A 103 5.74 -2.63 -17.00
CA GLU A 103 6.34 -3.53 -17.99
C GLU A 103 6.90 -2.81 -19.23
N HIS A 104 6.45 -1.58 -19.50
CA HIS A 104 6.92 -0.77 -20.62
C HIS A 104 8.02 0.22 -20.22
N LEU A 105 8.37 0.30 -18.93
CA LEU A 105 9.47 1.15 -18.49
C LEU A 105 10.81 0.53 -18.90
N THR A 106 11.77 1.38 -19.26
CA THR A 106 13.12 0.92 -19.61
C THR A 106 13.88 0.58 -18.33
N PRO A 107 14.38 -0.65 -18.18
CA PRO A 107 15.18 -1.02 -17.02
C PRO A 107 16.54 -0.32 -17.11
N LEU A 108 16.94 0.35 -16.03
CA LEU A 108 18.23 1.02 -15.91
C LEU A 108 18.97 0.49 -14.67
N PHE A 109 20.30 0.55 -14.72
CA PHE A 109 21.11 0.31 -13.53
C PHE A 109 20.91 1.45 -12.51
N PRO A 110 21.01 1.17 -11.21
CA PRO A 110 20.94 2.21 -10.19
C PRO A 110 22.00 3.30 -10.40
N THR A 111 21.56 4.54 -10.55
CA THR A 111 22.42 5.73 -10.65
C THR A 111 22.47 6.52 -9.35
N GLU A 112 21.42 6.40 -8.53
CA GLU A 112 21.32 7.01 -7.21
C GLU A 112 21.56 5.97 -6.12
N ARG A 113 22.34 6.36 -5.12
CA ARG A 113 22.73 5.51 -4.00
C ARG A 113 21.94 5.83 -2.74
N PHE A 114 21.53 4.81 -2.00
CA PHE A 114 21.10 4.95 -0.60
C PHE A 114 22.33 5.09 0.30
N ARG A 115 22.42 6.20 1.04
CA ARG A 115 23.53 6.46 1.97
C ARG A 115 23.11 6.00 3.36
N LEU A 116 23.50 4.80 3.73
CA LEU A 116 22.97 4.15 4.94
C LEU A 116 23.64 4.63 6.23
N SER A 117 24.93 4.93 6.17
CA SER A 117 25.75 5.32 7.32
C SER A 117 25.76 6.83 7.60
N GLU A 118 25.09 7.64 6.78
CA GLU A 118 24.99 9.07 7.01
C GLU A 118 24.20 9.34 8.31
N GLY A 119 24.73 10.19 9.19
CA GLY A 119 24.07 10.53 10.46
C GLY A 119 24.14 9.44 11.55
N THR A 120 24.88 8.34 11.35
CA THR A 120 25.02 7.25 12.34
C THR A 120 26.45 6.74 12.45
N ASN A 121 26.83 6.27 13.65
CA ASN A 121 28.11 5.59 13.89
C ASN A 121 28.01 4.06 13.79
N ASP A 122 26.92 3.55 13.20
CA ASP A 122 26.70 2.12 13.06
C ASP A 122 27.72 1.47 12.11
N LEU A 123 28.57 0.60 12.67
CA LEU A 123 29.62 -0.09 11.92
C LEU A 123 29.06 -1.02 10.84
N SER A 124 27.91 -1.65 11.07
CA SER A 124 27.31 -2.57 10.10
C SER A 124 26.89 -1.81 8.83
N LEU A 125 26.23 -0.66 8.99
CA LEU A 125 25.81 0.17 7.86
C LEU A 125 27.00 0.75 7.09
N ARG A 126 28.07 1.16 7.80
CA ARG A 126 29.32 1.62 7.17
C ARG A 126 29.98 0.53 6.33
N VAL A 127 29.99 -0.72 6.82
CA VAL A 127 30.53 -1.86 6.07
C VAL A 127 29.70 -2.12 4.80
N VAL A 128 28.36 -2.09 4.90
CA VAL A 128 27.48 -2.23 3.73
C VAL A 128 27.77 -1.11 2.73
N ASP A 129 27.87 0.14 3.18
CA ASP A 129 28.16 1.28 2.33
C ASP A 129 29.52 1.20 1.61
N LEU A 130 30.54 0.60 2.23
CA LEU A 130 31.87 0.48 1.63
C LEU A 130 31.98 -0.69 0.67
N PHE A 131 31.43 -1.85 1.03
CA PHE A 131 31.67 -3.10 0.30
C PHE A 131 30.50 -3.57 -0.57
N ALA A 132 29.27 -3.16 -0.24
CA ALA A 132 28.05 -3.58 -0.92
C ALA A 132 27.03 -2.42 -1.02
N PRO A 133 27.38 -1.31 -1.68
CA PRO A 133 26.51 -0.13 -1.75
C PRO A 133 25.17 -0.48 -2.39
N ILE A 134 24.08 0.03 -1.80
CA ILE A 134 22.71 -0.20 -2.27
C ILE A 134 22.21 1.03 -3.03
N GLY A 135 21.72 0.86 -4.25
CA GLY A 135 21.14 1.92 -5.07
C GLY A 135 19.62 1.86 -5.23
N LYS A 136 19.02 2.94 -5.73
CA LYS A 136 17.60 2.99 -6.10
C LYS A 136 17.37 2.10 -7.32
N GLY A 137 16.57 1.05 -7.16
CA GLY A 137 16.39 -0.01 -8.16
C GLY A 137 17.34 -1.21 -7.97
N GLN A 138 18.13 -1.24 -6.90
CA GLN A 138 19.02 -2.37 -6.60
C GLN A 138 18.22 -3.64 -6.31
N ARG A 139 18.69 -4.75 -6.87
CA ARG A 139 18.28 -6.11 -6.49
C ARG A 139 19.40 -6.71 -5.66
N ALA A 140 19.13 -6.93 -4.37
CA ALA A 140 20.12 -7.42 -3.42
C ALA A 140 19.65 -8.73 -2.78
N LEU A 141 20.60 -9.55 -2.37
CA LEU A 141 20.38 -10.77 -1.59
C LEU A 141 21.30 -10.74 -0.39
N ILE A 142 20.74 -10.85 0.82
CA ILE A 142 21.50 -11.01 2.05
C ILE A 142 21.51 -12.51 2.37
N VAL A 143 22.67 -13.15 2.19
CA VAL A 143 22.86 -14.56 2.56
C VAL A 143 23.35 -14.62 4.00
N ALA A 144 22.56 -15.25 4.86
CA ALA A 144 22.82 -15.31 6.30
C ALA A 144 22.38 -16.65 6.87
N GLN A 145 23.18 -17.24 7.76
CA GLN A 145 22.78 -18.44 8.51
C GLN A 145 21.79 -18.07 9.63
N PRO A 146 21.01 -19.02 10.17
CA PRO A 146 20.14 -18.76 11.31
C PRO A 146 20.91 -18.12 12.47
N LYS A 147 20.29 -17.16 13.18
CA LYS A 147 20.85 -16.45 14.35
C LYS A 147 22.11 -15.60 14.09
N THR A 148 22.36 -15.18 12.85
CA THR A 148 23.51 -14.31 12.49
C THR A 148 23.19 -12.82 12.39
N GLY A 149 22.02 -12.40 12.86
CA GLY A 149 21.62 -10.98 12.88
C GLY A 149 21.04 -10.45 11.56
N LYS A 150 20.55 -11.32 10.66
CA LYS A 150 19.80 -10.96 9.43
C LYS A 150 18.74 -9.90 9.72
N THR A 151 17.90 -10.17 10.72
CA THR A 151 16.78 -9.32 11.13
C THR A 151 17.25 -7.95 11.62
N ILE A 152 18.26 -7.92 12.50
CA ILE A 152 18.84 -6.67 13.02
C ILE A 152 19.44 -5.83 11.89
N LEU A 153 20.16 -6.46 10.95
CA LEU A 153 20.75 -5.75 9.82
C LEU A 153 19.66 -5.15 8.92
N LEU A 154 18.59 -5.90 8.62
CA LEU A 154 17.47 -5.41 7.81
C LEU A 154 16.75 -4.23 8.49
N GLN A 155 16.50 -4.30 9.80
CA GLN A 155 15.92 -3.19 10.57
C GLN A 155 16.79 -1.93 10.49
N LYS A 156 18.11 -2.08 10.69
CA LYS A 156 19.05 -0.95 10.57
C LYS A 156 19.03 -0.32 9.18
N ILE A 157 19.01 -1.15 8.12
CA ILE A 157 18.92 -0.66 6.73
C ILE A 157 17.61 0.08 6.52
N ALA A 158 16.47 -0.47 6.96
CA ALA A 158 15.16 0.17 6.81
C ALA A 158 15.11 1.53 7.52
N ASN A 159 15.58 1.59 8.77
CA ASN A 159 15.62 2.82 9.56
C ASN A 159 16.55 3.88 8.93
N ALA A 160 17.71 3.45 8.42
CA ALA A 160 18.63 4.34 7.73
C ALA A 160 18.03 4.91 6.44
N ILE A 161 17.29 4.11 5.67
CA ILE A 161 16.58 4.60 4.48
C ILE A 161 15.49 5.60 4.88
N LEU A 162 14.68 5.30 5.91
CA LEU A 162 13.63 6.23 6.39
C LEU A 162 14.20 7.57 6.86
N GLN A 163 15.36 7.55 7.52
CA GLN A 163 16.02 8.76 8.02
C GLN A 163 16.69 9.57 6.91
N ASN A 164 17.47 8.90 6.06
CA ASN A 164 18.35 9.58 5.09
C ASN A 164 17.66 9.82 3.74
N HIS A 165 16.58 9.09 3.46
CA HIS A 165 15.80 9.15 2.23
C HIS A 165 14.30 9.16 2.55
N PRO A 166 13.77 10.23 3.17
CA PRO A 166 12.36 10.33 3.55
C PRO A 166 11.40 10.35 2.35
N GLU A 167 11.91 10.54 1.13
CA GLU A 167 11.13 10.40 -0.10
C GLU A 167 10.85 8.93 -0.48
N ALA A 168 11.59 7.98 0.10
CA ALA A 168 11.46 6.57 -0.21
C ALA A 168 10.28 5.95 0.53
N TYR A 169 9.46 5.20 -0.21
CA TYR A 169 8.41 4.37 0.39
C TYR A 169 8.99 3.01 0.80
N VAL A 170 9.12 2.76 2.10
CA VAL A 170 9.68 1.52 2.65
C VAL A 170 8.57 0.53 2.97
N ILE A 171 8.66 -0.68 2.41
CA ILE A 171 7.75 -1.78 2.68
C ILE A 171 8.55 -2.94 3.27
N VAL A 172 8.17 -3.40 4.45
CA VAL A 172 8.71 -4.63 5.05
C VAL A 172 7.69 -5.75 4.85
N LEU A 173 8.05 -6.75 4.04
CA LEU A 173 7.22 -7.91 3.77
C LEU A 173 7.80 -9.13 4.50
N LEU A 174 7.08 -9.61 5.50
CA LEU A 174 7.43 -10.81 6.28
C LEU A 174 6.60 -11.99 5.76
N ILE A 175 7.28 -13.07 5.35
CA ILE A 175 6.64 -14.27 4.80
C ILE A 175 7.08 -15.47 5.61
N ASP A 176 6.11 -16.21 6.16
CA ASP A 176 6.36 -17.42 6.95
C ASP A 176 7.36 -17.22 8.10
N GLU A 177 7.51 -15.98 8.57
CA GLU A 177 8.35 -15.64 9.70
C GLU A 177 7.61 -15.87 11.02
N ARG A 178 8.40 -16.04 12.08
CA ARG A 178 7.84 -16.36 13.39
C ARG A 178 7.12 -15.14 14.00
N PRO A 179 6.04 -15.34 14.78
CA PRO A 179 5.27 -14.25 15.36
C PRO A 179 6.11 -13.23 16.15
N GLU A 180 7.13 -13.70 16.86
CA GLU A 180 8.05 -12.85 17.63
C GLU A 180 8.90 -11.93 16.73
N GLU A 181 9.29 -12.40 15.54
CA GLU A 181 10.05 -11.58 14.59
C GLU A 181 9.15 -10.54 13.90
N VAL A 182 7.84 -10.83 13.79
CA VAL A 182 6.85 -9.86 13.29
C VAL A 182 6.68 -8.71 14.28
N THR A 183 6.60 -9.01 15.58
CA THR A 183 6.50 -7.97 16.61
C THR A 183 7.74 -7.09 16.70
N ASP A 184 8.92 -7.63 16.38
CA ASP A 184 10.17 -6.86 16.40
C ASP A 184 10.27 -5.82 15.27
N PHE A 185 9.46 -5.94 14.21
CA PHE A 185 9.38 -4.97 13.11
C PHE A 185 8.19 -3.99 13.23
N ALA A 186 7.25 -4.26 14.13
CA ALA A 186 6.03 -3.48 14.34
C ALA A 186 6.27 -2.30 15.30
#